data_AF-A0A2K2HBD3-F1
#
_entry.id   AF-A0A2K2HBD3-F1
#
_cell.length_a   1.000
_cell.length_b   1.000
_cell.length_c   1.000
_cell.angle_alpha   90.00
_cell.angle_beta   90.00
_cell.angle_gamma   90.00
#
_symmetry.space_group_name_H-M   'P 1'
#
loop_
_entity.id
_entity.type
_entity.pdbx_description
1 polymer ?
#
loop_
_entity_poly.entity_id
_entity_poly.type
_entity_poly.pdbx_seq_one_letter_code
_entity_poly.pdbx_strand_id
1 'polypeptide(L)'
;MICKISSTVKETSEQDLRRFPRFLIPLTLLGIAVLMLIVVGCRDPEGNRLYALHLAKAPTAADWERALPHPIIVRGGRVHKIDVFPDIDKDTVHTSTPSCHHGGAIPRPLTVDVRAFYTDSDLYLRLRWRDLTRDDAMQQWRFDGSRWTSNGLKEDGFGLMWQPPTDQRPFSCTLACHIEDFGVAGATFHATNKMKLEKAGPWLDLWNWKADRTGRLGFADDRWLDQKGMHGDLPGDLMRPNSRLASGQTETVGLFGDKDAPVYDGQGRIIGKEFRPAGSLAPGWMVERPIGHRADVRATAFWKNDHWTVILRRPLVTGDPHDVEFSPALTDGIAFGLSVMDNTLDEHYASRGSEWLILLPPSAAEAGNPE
;
A
#
# COMPACT_ATOMS: atom_id res chain seq x y z
N MET A 1 7.46 48.95 81.08
CA MET A 1 6.68 48.56 79.88
C MET A 1 7.28 47.26 79.35
N ILE A 2 6.78 46.10 79.79
CA ILE A 2 5.84 45.18 79.07
C ILE A 2 6.58 44.51 77.88
N CYS A 3 6.75 43.19 77.72
CA CYS A 3 5.94 42.03 78.14
C CYS A 3 6.76 40.71 78.23
N LYS A 4 6.29 39.78 79.08
CA LYS A 4 6.65 38.34 79.20
C LYS A 4 6.22 37.54 77.97
N ILE A 5 6.93 36.43 77.67
CA ILE A 5 6.35 35.07 77.58
C ILE A 5 7.38 34.05 78.10
N SER A 6 6.98 33.22 79.07
CA SER A 6 7.75 32.11 79.67
C SER A 6 7.28 30.79 79.09
N SER A 7 8.23 29.87 78.91
CA SER A 7 8.05 28.49 78.48
C SER A 7 7.32 27.64 79.53
N THR A 8 6.63 26.59 79.08
CA THR A 8 6.40 25.38 79.89
C THR A 8 6.24 24.18 78.96
N VAL A 9 7.17 23.25 79.08
CA VAL A 9 7.13 21.91 78.48
C VAL A 9 6.19 21.07 79.34
N LYS A 10 5.28 20.32 78.70
CA LYS A 10 4.59 19.19 79.31
C LYS A 10 4.91 17.95 78.49
N GLU A 11 5.57 16.99 79.13
CA GLU A 11 5.62 15.59 78.69
C GLU A 11 4.19 15.02 78.68
N THR A 12 3.82 14.37 77.59
CA THR A 12 2.62 13.53 77.52
C THR A 12 3.03 12.08 77.25
N SER A 13 2.50 11.24 78.12
CA SER A 13 2.70 9.80 78.27
C SER A 13 2.22 8.97 77.08
N GLU A 14 2.80 7.77 77.00
CA GLU A 14 2.61 6.61 76.10
C GLU A 14 1.18 6.06 75.85
N GLN A 15 0.10 6.84 76.04
CA GLN A 15 -1.29 6.31 75.95
C GLN A 15 -2.12 6.72 74.72
N ASP A 16 -1.58 7.50 73.76
CA ASP A 16 -2.37 7.97 72.60
C ASP A 16 -2.11 7.23 71.26
N LEU A 17 -1.48 6.05 71.29
CA LEU A 17 -1.18 5.27 70.08
C LEU A 17 -2.36 4.45 69.51
N ARG A 18 -3.61 4.71 69.93
CA ARG A 18 -4.79 3.96 69.45
C ARG A 18 -5.89 4.86 68.93
N ARG A 19 -5.63 5.58 67.84
CA ARG A 19 -6.71 6.18 67.00
C ARG A 19 -6.25 6.56 65.59
N PHE A 20 -5.52 5.67 64.91
CA PHE A 20 -5.44 5.75 63.45
C PHE A 20 -6.65 5.01 62.84
N PRO A 21 -7.49 5.68 62.02
CA PRO A 21 -8.61 5.01 61.36
C PRO A 21 -8.08 3.92 60.44
N ARG A 22 -8.43 2.66 60.75
CA ARG A 22 -8.10 1.46 59.95
C ARG A 22 -8.59 1.49 58.50
N PHE A 23 -9.33 2.52 58.10
CA PHE A 23 -9.87 2.72 56.76
C PHE A 23 -9.02 3.63 55.85
N LEU A 24 -8.01 4.35 56.37
CA LEU A 24 -7.16 5.24 55.55
C LEU A 24 -6.09 4.49 54.75
N ILE A 25 -5.60 3.37 55.27
CA ILE A 25 -4.56 2.53 54.63
C ILE A 25 -5.10 1.79 53.38
N PRO A 26 -6.30 1.17 53.37
CA PRO A 26 -6.82 0.54 52.16
C PRO A 26 -7.21 1.56 51.08
N LEU A 27 -7.68 2.76 51.44
CA LEU A 27 -8.01 3.80 50.45
C LEU A 27 -6.77 4.41 49.79
N THR A 28 -5.65 4.55 50.53
CA THR A 28 -4.39 5.04 49.97
C THR A 28 -3.73 3.99 49.08
N LEU A 29 -3.76 2.70 49.46
CA LEU A 29 -3.29 1.60 48.59
C LEU A 29 -4.16 1.43 47.34
N LEU A 30 -5.49 1.56 47.44
CA LEU A 30 -6.39 1.55 46.30
C LEU A 30 -6.17 2.77 45.40
N GLY A 31 -5.94 3.95 45.99
CA GLY A 31 -5.60 5.17 45.24
C GLY A 31 -4.27 5.05 44.49
N ILE A 32 -3.24 4.44 45.09
CA ILE A 32 -1.95 4.19 44.44
C ILE A 32 -2.07 3.11 43.35
N ALA A 33 -2.87 2.06 43.57
CA ALA A 33 -3.12 1.03 42.55
C ALA A 33 -3.91 1.58 41.35
N VAL A 34 -4.91 2.43 41.59
CA VAL A 34 -5.67 3.13 40.52
C VAL A 34 -4.79 4.15 39.81
N LEU A 35 -3.91 4.87 40.53
CA LEU A 35 -2.95 5.78 39.92
C LEU A 35 -1.90 5.04 39.08
N MET A 36 -1.43 3.86 39.51
CA MET A 36 -0.55 3.00 38.69
C MET A 36 -1.26 2.44 37.46
N LEU A 37 -2.55 2.09 37.55
CA LEU A 37 -3.36 1.67 36.40
C LEU A 37 -3.59 2.80 35.38
N ILE A 38 -3.61 4.07 35.82
CA ILE A 38 -3.73 5.23 34.93
C ILE A 38 -2.39 5.58 34.25
N VAL A 39 -1.25 5.32 34.91
CA VAL A 39 0.09 5.57 34.33
C VAL A 39 0.53 4.46 33.38
N VAL A 40 -0.01 3.24 33.52
CA VAL A 40 0.10 2.16 32.51
C VAL A 40 -1.09 2.20 31.55
N GLY A 41 -1.60 3.40 31.24
CA GLY A 41 -2.42 3.58 30.06
C GLY A 41 -1.61 3.11 28.86
N CYS A 42 -2.01 2.00 28.25
CA CYS A 42 -1.53 1.61 26.93
C CYS A 42 -1.68 2.85 26.05
N ARG A 43 -0.56 3.53 25.75
CA ARG A 43 -0.57 4.57 24.71
C ARG A 43 -1.05 3.84 23.46
N ASP A 44 -2.17 4.28 22.91
CA ASP A 44 -2.55 3.83 21.58
C ASP A 44 -1.33 4.05 20.68
N PRO A 45 -0.89 3.04 19.92
CA PRO A 45 0.13 3.24 18.92
C PRO A 45 -0.29 4.41 18.04
N GLU A 46 0.65 5.30 17.71
CA GLU A 46 0.37 6.42 16.82
C GLU A 46 -0.29 5.87 15.55
N GLY A 47 -1.48 6.38 15.21
CA GLY A 47 -2.38 5.75 14.24
C GLY A 47 -1.88 5.68 12.80
N ASN A 48 -0.67 6.16 12.53
CA ASN A 48 0.03 6.10 11.25
C ASN A 48 1.35 5.30 11.32
N ARG A 49 1.52 4.43 12.33
CA ARG A 49 2.69 3.57 12.49
C ARG A 49 2.35 2.10 12.25
N LEU A 50 2.98 1.53 11.24
CA LEU A 50 3.03 0.10 10.98
C LEU A 50 4.21 -0.51 11.71
N TYR A 51 3.95 -1.40 12.66
CA TYR A 51 4.99 -2.10 13.41
C TYR A 51 5.31 -3.46 12.78
N ALA A 52 6.57 -3.68 12.44
CA ALA A 52 7.08 -4.98 12.02
C ALA A 52 7.68 -5.72 13.22
N LEU A 53 7.13 -6.89 13.53
CA LEU A 53 7.66 -7.76 14.58
C LEU A 53 8.81 -8.62 14.02
N HIS A 54 9.86 -8.79 14.81
CA HIS A 54 10.94 -9.72 14.49
C HIS A 54 10.47 -11.17 14.60
N LEU A 55 10.93 -12.04 13.69
CA LEU A 55 10.76 -13.48 13.74
C LEU A 55 12.09 -14.16 13.38
N ALA A 56 12.39 -15.29 14.01
CA ALA A 56 13.56 -16.10 13.65
C ALA A 56 13.49 -16.75 12.25
N LYS A 57 12.31 -16.75 11.61
CA LYS A 57 12.09 -17.34 10.29
C LYS A 57 10.93 -16.65 9.58
N ALA A 58 10.78 -16.94 8.29
CA ALA A 58 9.68 -16.42 7.48
C ALA A 58 8.30 -16.65 8.16
N PRO A 59 7.38 -15.67 8.12
CA PRO A 59 6.08 -15.76 8.79
C PRO A 59 5.25 -16.95 8.31
N THR A 60 4.67 -17.68 9.26
CA THR A 60 3.68 -18.73 8.96
C THR A 60 2.26 -18.16 8.86
N ALA A 61 1.31 -18.97 8.41
CA ALA A 61 -0.11 -18.58 8.40
C ALA A 61 -0.60 -18.16 9.80
N ALA A 62 -0.18 -18.87 10.86
CA ALA A 62 -0.56 -18.54 12.23
C ALA A 62 0.06 -17.23 12.73
N ASP A 63 1.22 -16.84 12.21
CA ASP A 63 1.83 -15.55 12.54
C ASP A 63 1.03 -14.42 11.91
N TRP A 64 0.62 -14.57 10.65
CA TRP A 64 -0.23 -13.57 9.98
C TRP A 64 -1.59 -13.35 10.64
N GLU A 65 -2.21 -14.38 11.21
CA GLU A 65 -3.47 -14.25 11.95
C GLU A 65 -3.28 -13.45 13.24
N ARG A 66 -2.13 -13.59 13.91
CA ARG A 66 -1.79 -12.90 15.17
C ARG A 66 -1.09 -11.56 14.98
N ALA A 67 -0.67 -11.24 13.76
CA ALA A 67 0.02 -10.02 13.42
C ALA A 67 -0.83 -8.78 13.77
N LEU A 68 -0.17 -7.72 14.24
CA LEU A 68 -0.81 -6.45 14.54
C LEU A 68 -1.40 -5.86 13.25
N PRO A 69 -2.72 -5.63 13.16
CA PRO A 69 -3.33 -5.00 12.00
C PRO A 69 -3.07 -3.49 12.01
N HIS A 70 -2.70 -2.95 10.85
CA HIS A 70 -2.60 -1.50 10.63
C HIS A 70 -3.54 -1.10 9.48
N PRO A 71 -4.72 -0.52 9.76
CA PRO A 71 -5.65 -0.10 8.73
C PRO A 71 -5.21 1.23 8.09
N ILE A 72 -4.78 1.19 6.84
CA ILE A 72 -4.48 2.39 6.04
C ILE A 72 -5.71 2.78 5.23
N ILE A 73 -6.11 4.05 5.30
CA ILE A 73 -7.25 4.57 4.55
C ILE A 73 -6.75 5.31 3.30
N VAL A 74 -7.06 4.75 2.13
CA VAL A 74 -6.74 5.34 0.83
C VAL A 74 -7.99 5.96 0.18
N ARG A 75 -7.82 7.08 -0.55
CA ARG A 75 -8.92 7.93 -1.06
C ARG A 75 -8.64 8.44 -2.48
N GLY A 76 -9.70 8.87 -3.17
CA GLY A 76 -9.60 9.58 -4.45
C GLY A 76 -9.68 8.70 -5.71
N GLY A 77 -9.57 7.38 -5.57
CA GLY A 77 -9.77 6.44 -6.69
C GLY A 77 -11.24 6.19 -7.00
N ARG A 78 -11.52 5.45 -8.07
CA ARG A 78 -12.87 5.00 -8.44
C ARG A 78 -13.03 3.51 -8.18
N VAL A 79 -14.18 3.12 -7.63
CA VAL A 79 -14.50 1.72 -7.37
C VAL A 79 -14.95 1.10 -8.69
N HIS A 80 -14.34 0.00 -9.10
CA HIS A 80 -14.89 -0.85 -10.15
C HIS A 80 -16.12 -1.55 -9.57
N LYS A 81 -17.27 -1.34 -10.22
CA LYS A 81 -18.53 -1.91 -9.76
C LYS A 81 -18.79 -3.17 -10.57
N ILE A 82 -19.27 -4.21 -9.89
CA ILE A 82 -19.97 -5.30 -10.58
C ILE A 82 -21.15 -4.66 -11.31
N ASP A 83 -21.24 -4.85 -12.63
CA ASP A 83 -22.41 -4.45 -13.41
C ASP A 83 -23.62 -5.30 -12.99
N VAL A 84 -24.34 -4.87 -11.95
CA VAL A 84 -25.52 -5.60 -11.46
C VAL A 84 -26.77 -5.25 -12.29
N PHE A 85 -26.78 -4.10 -12.97
CA PHE A 85 -27.78 -3.68 -13.96
C PHE A 85 -27.13 -2.68 -14.94
N PRO A 86 -27.51 -2.67 -16.24
CA PRO A 86 -27.13 -1.56 -17.11
C PRO A 86 -27.65 -0.26 -16.47
N ASP A 87 -26.80 0.73 -16.28
CA ASP A 87 -27.14 2.05 -15.74
C ASP A 87 -28.38 2.60 -16.49
N ILE A 88 -29.58 2.45 -15.91
CA ILE A 88 -30.84 2.92 -16.51
C ILE A 88 -30.93 4.46 -16.51
N ASP A 89 -29.98 5.18 -15.90
CA ASP A 89 -30.15 6.61 -15.65
C ASP A 89 -28.91 7.48 -15.90
N LYS A 90 -28.19 7.20 -17.00
CA LYS A 90 -27.20 8.17 -17.53
C LYS A 90 -27.72 9.05 -18.66
N ASP A 91 -28.86 8.71 -19.25
CA ASP A 91 -29.46 9.47 -20.35
C ASP A 91 -30.92 9.89 -20.13
N THR A 92 -31.52 9.66 -18.95
CA THR A 92 -32.85 10.22 -18.65
C THR A 92 -32.71 11.67 -18.19
N VAL A 93 -32.47 12.56 -19.14
CA VAL A 93 -32.60 13.99 -18.90
C VAL A 93 -34.07 14.29 -18.61
N HIS A 94 -34.44 14.45 -17.35
CA HIS A 94 -35.71 15.07 -16.99
C HIS A 94 -35.64 16.54 -17.45
N THR A 95 -36.30 16.86 -18.57
CA THR A 95 -36.31 18.19 -19.20
C THR A 95 -37.08 19.27 -18.41
N SER A 96 -37.17 19.17 -17.09
CA SER A 96 -37.96 20.10 -16.27
C SER A 96 -37.36 20.53 -14.94
N THR A 97 -36.07 20.32 -14.69
CA THR A 97 -35.41 20.93 -13.53
C THR A 97 -33.97 21.32 -13.88
N PRO A 98 -33.48 22.52 -13.51
CA PRO A 98 -32.08 22.87 -13.69
C PRO A 98 -31.21 21.84 -12.98
N SER A 99 -30.60 20.93 -13.72
CA SER A 99 -29.60 20.00 -13.19
C SER A 99 -28.35 20.79 -12.86
N CYS A 100 -28.28 21.27 -11.62
CA CYS A 100 -27.00 21.52 -10.98
C CYS A 100 -26.26 20.18 -10.98
N HIS A 101 -25.23 20.07 -11.82
CA HIS A 101 -24.34 18.92 -11.86
C HIS A 101 -23.55 18.90 -10.54
N HIS A 102 -24.14 18.35 -9.48
CA HIS A 102 -23.41 18.02 -8.26
C HIS A 102 -22.39 16.95 -8.66
N GLY A 103 -21.10 17.26 -8.52
CA GLY A 103 -20.01 16.35 -8.83
C GLY A 103 -20.31 14.94 -8.31
N GLY A 104 -20.04 13.94 -9.14
CA GLY A 104 -20.37 12.55 -8.87
C GLY A 104 -20.00 12.12 -7.44
N ALA A 105 -20.79 11.20 -6.87
CA ALA A 105 -20.62 10.74 -5.50
C ALA A 105 -19.14 10.51 -5.17
N ILE A 106 -18.66 11.20 -4.13
CA ILE A 106 -17.27 11.08 -3.67
C ILE A 106 -17.00 9.60 -3.41
N PRO A 107 -16.02 8.98 -4.09
CA PRO A 107 -15.73 7.57 -3.93
C PRO A 107 -15.47 7.27 -2.46
N ARG A 108 -16.09 6.19 -1.96
CA ARG A 108 -15.89 5.77 -0.57
C ARG A 108 -14.40 5.46 -0.37
N PRO A 109 -13.80 5.89 0.76
CA PRO A 109 -12.45 5.48 1.10
C PRO A 109 -12.34 3.96 1.13
N LEU A 110 -11.21 3.45 0.67
CA LEU A 110 -10.87 2.03 0.75
C LEU A 110 -9.91 1.85 1.93
N THR A 111 -10.16 0.83 2.75
CA THR A 111 -9.28 0.47 3.86
C THR A 111 -8.44 -0.74 3.45
N VAL A 112 -7.13 -0.62 3.62
CA VAL A 112 -6.16 -1.70 3.42
C VAL A 112 -5.65 -2.13 4.80
N ASP A 113 -5.89 -3.37 5.20
CA ASP A 113 -5.25 -3.99 6.36
C ASP A 113 -3.81 -4.34 5.97
N VAL A 114 -2.85 -3.63 6.55
CA VAL A 114 -1.43 -3.88 6.35
C VAL A 114 -0.85 -4.48 7.62
N ARG A 115 -0.04 -5.54 7.44
CA ARG A 115 0.68 -6.20 8.54
C ARG A 115 2.12 -6.43 8.14
N ALA A 116 3.02 -6.38 9.10
CA ALA A 116 4.45 -6.48 8.83
C ALA A 116 5.17 -7.41 9.80
N PHE A 117 6.18 -8.10 9.27
CA PHE A 117 7.18 -8.86 10.02
C PHE A 117 8.53 -8.62 9.38
N TYR A 118 9.60 -8.92 10.13
CA TYR A 118 10.93 -9.02 9.56
C TYR A 118 11.71 -10.15 10.22
N THR A 119 12.76 -10.57 9.53
CA THR A 119 13.79 -11.53 10.01
C THR A 119 15.14 -10.82 9.93
N ASP A 120 16.24 -11.47 10.30
CA ASP A 120 17.58 -10.89 10.15
C ASP A 120 17.93 -10.48 8.70
N SER A 121 17.26 -11.06 7.70
CA SER A 121 17.56 -10.82 6.28
C SER A 121 16.46 -10.17 5.47
N ASP A 122 15.19 -10.33 5.85
CA ASP A 122 14.05 -9.99 4.99
C ASP A 122 12.95 -9.23 5.73
N LEU A 123 12.34 -8.26 5.03
CA LEU A 123 11.05 -7.65 5.37
C LEU A 123 9.91 -8.43 4.70
N TYR A 124 8.81 -8.56 5.43
CA TYR A 124 7.56 -9.17 4.96
C TYR A 124 6.40 -8.23 5.20
N LEU A 125 5.61 -7.96 4.16
CA LEU A 125 4.39 -7.16 4.25
C LEU A 125 3.20 -7.96 3.73
N ARG A 126 2.05 -7.89 4.41
CA ARG A 126 0.78 -8.39 3.90
C ARG A 126 -0.19 -7.23 3.75
N LEU A 127 -0.64 -6.98 2.53
CA LEU A 127 -1.69 -6.02 2.20
C LEU A 127 -2.97 -6.79 1.89
N ARG A 128 -4.08 -6.40 2.52
CA ARG A 128 -5.40 -6.97 2.25
C ARG A 128 -6.46 -5.89 2.16
N TRP A 129 -7.17 -5.83 1.05
CA TRP A 129 -8.29 -4.90 0.86
C TRP A 129 -9.49 -5.63 0.24
N ARG A 130 -10.67 -5.06 0.46
CA ARG A 130 -11.90 -5.58 -0.13
C ARG A 130 -12.01 -5.13 -1.59
N ASP A 131 -12.32 -6.07 -2.45
CA ASP A 131 -12.53 -5.84 -3.88
C ASP A 131 -13.61 -6.82 -4.39
N LEU A 132 -14.68 -6.28 -4.96
CA LEU A 132 -15.80 -7.09 -5.43
C LEU A 132 -15.58 -7.62 -6.84
N THR A 133 -14.67 -7.01 -7.58
CA THR A 133 -14.24 -7.46 -8.88
C THR A 133 -12.85 -8.07 -8.73
N ARG A 134 -12.56 -9.07 -9.57
CA ARG A 134 -11.23 -9.67 -9.63
C ARG A 134 -10.67 -9.30 -10.99
N ASP A 135 -9.89 -8.24 -11.06
CA ASP A 135 -9.36 -7.72 -12.31
C ASP A 135 -7.89 -8.12 -12.43
N ASP A 136 -7.67 -9.37 -12.84
CA ASP A 136 -6.33 -9.95 -13.07
C ASP A 136 -6.14 -10.52 -14.48
N ALA A 137 -6.94 -10.02 -15.43
CA ALA A 137 -6.95 -10.45 -16.83
C ALA A 137 -6.79 -9.24 -17.76
N MET A 138 -5.72 -8.47 -17.59
CA MET A 138 -5.52 -7.21 -18.30
C MET A 138 -5.52 -7.39 -19.81
N GLN A 139 -6.50 -6.79 -20.50
CA GLN A 139 -6.66 -6.84 -21.96
C GLN A 139 -6.56 -8.28 -22.51
N GLN A 140 -7.02 -9.28 -21.76
CA GLN A 140 -6.90 -10.68 -22.15
C GLN A 140 -7.66 -10.94 -23.46
N TRP A 141 -7.00 -11.65 -24.35
CA TRP A 141 -7.56 -12.05 -25.64
C TRP A 141 -8.33 -13.35 -25.51
N ARG A 142 -9.50 -13.41 -26.17
CA ARG A 142 -10.29 -14.63 -26.35
C ARG A 142 -10.52 -14.91 -27.83
N PHE A 143 -10.28 -16.15 -28.25
CA PHE A 143 -10.57 -16.63 -29.60
C PHE A 143 -11.98 -17.21 -29.64
N ASP A 144 -12.84 -16.74 -30.54
CA ASP A 144 -14.22 -17.23 -30.67
C ASP A 144 -14.38 -18.42 -31.65
N GLY A 145 -13.29 -18.86 -32.26
CA GLY A 145 -13.28 -19.86 -33.34
C GLY A 145 -13.02 -19.24 -34.72
N SER A 146 -13.15 -17.92 -34.84
CA SER A 146 -12.91 -17.16 -36.06
C SER A 146 -11.95 -15.99 -35.86
N ARG A 147 -12.11 -15.21 -34.79
CA ARG A 147 -11.31 -14.02 -34.49
C ARG A 147 -10.94 -13.91 -33.03
N TRP A 148 -9.94 -13.08 -32.76
CA TRP A 148 -9.54 -12.69 -31.41
C TRP A 148 -10.22 -11.38 -31.03
N THR A 149 -10.65 -11.30 -29.77
CA THR A 149 -11.19 -10.06 -29.17
C THR A 149 -10.61 -9.86 -27.79
N SER A 150 -10.17 -8.65 -27.47
CA SER A 150 -9.75 -8.29 -26.11
C SER A 150 -10.98 -8.10 -25.21
N ASN A 151 -10.84 -8.43 -23.92
CA ASN A 151 -11.88 -8.18 -22.92
C ASN A 151 -11.99 -6.69 -22.51
N GLY A 152 -11.05 -5.83 -22.91
CA GLY A 152 -11.05 -4.39 -22.57
C GLY A 152 -10.72 -4.08 -21.10
N LEU A 153 -10.61 -5.09 -20.24
CA LEU A 153 -10.37 -4.94 -18.81
C LEU A 153 -8.97 -4.39 -18.55
N LYS A 154 -8.84 -3.65 -17.45
CA LYS A 154 -7.55 -3.29 -16.85
C LYS A 154 -7.25 -4.31 -15.76
N GLU A 155 -6.49 -3.89 -14.76
CA GLU A 155 -6.13 -4.76 -13.64
C GLU A 155 -6.11 -3.99 -12.34
N ASP A 156 -6.22 -4.75 -11.26
CA ASP A 156 -5.97 -4.28 -9.91
C ASP A 156 -4.48 -4.15 -9.64
N GLY A 157 -4.13 -3.31 -8.68
CA GLY A 157 -2.74 -3.09 -8.35
C GLY A 157 -2.55 -2.21 -7.12
N PHE A 158 -1.30 -2.02 -6.75
CA PHE A 158 -0.93 -0.99 -5.78
C PHE A 158 0.46 -0.44 -6.07
N GLY A 159 0.70 0.78 -5.59
CA GLY A 159 2.02 1.37 -5.46
C GLY A 159 2.36 1.55 -3.99
N LEU A 160 3.55 1.14 -3.58
CA LEU A 160 4.09 1.38 -2.26
C LEU A 160 5.36 2.20 -2.42
N MET A 161 5.38 3.40 -1.85
CA MET A 161 6.46 4.36 -2.09
C MET A 161 7.15 4.70 -0.78
N TRP A 162 8.47 4.61 -0.76
CA TRP A 162 9.31 4.77 0.42
C TRP A 162 10.19 6.01 0.30
N GLN A 163 10.30 6.76 1.38
CA GLN A 163 11.25 7.85 1.48
C GLN A 163 12.57 7.34 2.06
N PRO A 164 13.73 7.61 1.42
CA PRO A 164 15.01 7.28 2.02
C PRO A 164 15.18 8.03 3.34
N PRO A 165 15.68 7.39 4.42
CA PRO A 165 15.87 8.05 5.73
C PRO A 165 16.78 9.27 5.69
N THR A 166 17.65 9.38 4.68
CA THR A 166 18.52 10.54 4.46
C THR A 166 17.75 11.77 3.97
N ASP A 167 16.54 11.59 3.43
CA ASP A 167 15.65 12.66 3.02
C ASP A 167 14.73 13.08 4.17
N GLN A 168 15.00 14.27 4.72
CA GLN A 168 14.31 14.82 5.89
C GLN A 168 13.10 15.69 5.53
N ARG A 169 12.71 15.73 4.24
CA ARG A 169 11.53 16.50 3.81
C ARG A 169 10.25 15.82 4.31
N PRO A 170 9.18 16.59 4.63
CA PRO A 170 7.89 15.99 4.88
C PRO A 170 7.44 15.12 3.70
N PHE A 171 7.15 13.84 3.94
CA PHE A 171 6.63 12.94 2.92
C PHE A 171 5.13 13.11 2.72
N SER A 172 4.68 12.92 1.48
CA SER A 172 3.29 12.63 1.12
C SER A 172 3.33 12.08 -0.30
N CYS A 173 2.56 11.04 -0.59
CA CYS A 173 2.55 10.48 -1.94
C CYS A 173 2.03 11.48 -2.99
N THR A 174 1.27 12.49 -2.58
CA THR A 174 0.82 13.57 -3.47
C THR A 174 1.97 14.42 -3.99
N LEU A 175 3.11 14.50 -3.27
CA LEU A 175 4.30 15.24 -3.71
C LEU A 175 4.98 14.59 -4.93
N ALA A 176 4.62 13.36 -5.23
CA ALA A 176 5.12 12.61 -6.38
C ALA A 176 4.16 12.65 -7.58
N CYS A 177 2.97 13.26 -7.46
CA CYS A 177 1.97 13.34 -8.53
C CYS A 177 1.95 14.75 -9.12
N HIS A 178 2.56 14.95 -10.30
CA HIS A 178 2.64 16.25 -10.96
C HIS A 178 1.84 16.29 -12.26
N ILE A 179 1.13 17.40 -12.47
CA ILE A 179 0.49 17.72 -13.74
C ILE A 179 1.58 18.10 -14.75
N GLU A 180 1.57 17.54 -15.95
CA GLU A 180 2.56 17.84 -17.01
C GLU A 180 1.94 18.56 -18.21
N ASP A 181 0.70 18.25 -18.58
CA ASP A 181 0.05 18.78 -19.77
C ASP A 181 -1.24 19.53 -19.40
N PHE A 182 -1.11 20.72 -18.80
CA PHE A 182 -2.24 21.55 -18.41
C PHE A 182 -2.49 22.64 -19.46
N GLY A 183 -3.67 22.60 -20.08
CA GLY A 183 -4.12 23.63 -21.00
C GLY A 183 -5.61 23.90 -20.89
N VAL A 184 -5.94 25.19 -20.89
CA VAL A 184 -7.32 25.69 -21.01
C VAL A 184 -7.40 26.54 -22.27
N ALA A 185 -8.10 26.05 -23.29
CA ALA A 185 -8.34 26.76 -24.53
C ALA A 185 -9.85 26.76 -24.81
N GLY A 186 -10.52 27.90 -24.64
CA GLY A 186 -11.98 27.98 -24.78
C GLY A 186 -12.72 27.03 -23.83
N ALA A 187 -13.56 26.15 -24.38
CA ALA A 187 -14.26 25.10 -23.62
C ALA A 187 -13.49 23.78 -23.50
N THR A 188 -12.28 23.68 -24.07
CA THR A 188 -11.44 22.48 -23.98
C THR A 188 -10.47 22.57 -22.80
N PHE A 189 -10.53 21.54 -21.95
CA PHE A 189 -9.65 21.32 -20.80
C PHE A 189 -8.86 20.02 -21.05
N HIS A 190 -7.53 20.09 -20.94
CA HIS A 190 -6.68 18.89 -20.85
C HIS A 190 -5.70 19.04 -19.69
N ALA A 191 -5.53 17.94 -18.95
CA ALA A 191 -4.60 17.77 -17.86
C ALA A 191 -4.13 16.31 -17.86
N THR A 192 -2.85 16.05 -18.09
CA THR A 192 -2.27 14.73 -17.81
C THR A 192 -1.38 14.80 -16.57
N ASN A 193 -1.51 13.79 -15.71
CA ASN A 193 -0.66 13.63 -14.52
C ASN A 193 0.44 12.62 -14.82
N LYS A 194 1.65 12.91 -14.36
CA LYS A 194 2.75 11.95 -14.31
C LYS A 194 3.33 11.88 -12.91
N MET A 195 3.70 10.67 -12.52
CA MET A 195 4.48 10.46 -11.32
C MET A 195 5.91 10.95 -11.59
N LYS A 196 6.36 11.94 -10.84
CA LYS A 196 7.73 12.51 -10.82
C LYS A 196 7.89 13.39 -9.59
N LEU A 197 9.10 13.75 -9.21
CA LEU A 197 9.34 14.76 -8.18
C LEU A 197 9.45 16.16 -8.78
N GLU A 198 9.21 17.20 -7.97
CA GLU A 198 9.28 18.59 -8.45
C GLU A 198 10.73 19.03 -8.68
N LYS A 199 11.64 18.60 -7.79
CA LYS A 199 13.03 19.05 -7.71
C LYS A 199 14.00 17.93 -8.07
N ALA A 200 15.09 18.29 -8.74
CA ALA A 200 16.24 17.41 -8.98
C ALA A 200 16.96 17.06 -7.67
N GLY A 201 17.52 15.86 -7.59
CA GLY A 201 18.36 15.40 -6.48
C GLY A 201 17.70 14.35 -5.61
N PRO A 202 16.52 14.64 -5.02
CA PRO A 202 15.79 13.63 -4.26
C PRO A 202 15.25 12.52 -5.15
N TRP A 203 15.01 11.37 -4.52
CA TRP A 203 14.40 10.20 -5.12
C TRP A 203 13.49 9.51 -4.10
N LEU A 204 12.60 8.64 -4.58
CA LEU A 204 11.78 7.75 -3.76
C LEU A 204 11.87 6.33 -4.32
N ASP A 205 11.96 5.33 -3.45
CA ASP A 205 11.84 3.91 -3.79
C ASP A 205 10.35 3.59 -4.01
N LEU A 206 10.02 2.77 -5.01
CA LEU A 206 8.67 2.49 -5.48
C LEU A 206 8.49 1.02 -5.83
N TRP A 207 7.67 0.31 -5.05
CA TRP A 207 7.22 -1.04 -5.38
C TRP A 207 5.86 -0.99 -6.04
N ASN A 208 5.74 -1.59 -7.22
CA ASN A 208 4.53 -1.51 -8.02
C ASN A 208 4.02 -2.91 -8.36
N TRP A 209 2.93 -3.31 -7.73
CA TRP A 209 2.29 -4.60 -7.96
C TRP A 209 1.07 -4.47 -8.88
N LYS A 210 0.92 -5.44 -9.77
CA LYS A 210 -0.09 -5.47 -10.83
C LYS A 210 -0.65 -6.87 -10.96
N ALA A 211 -1.96 -7.04 -10.77
CA ALA A 211 -2.58 -8.33 -10.57
C ALA A 211 -2.30 -9.34 -11.70
N ASP A 212 -2.44 -8.92 -12.96
CA ASP A 212 -2.04 -9.74 -14.10
C ASP A 212 -0.53 -9.64 -14.30
N ARG A 213 -0.01 -8.44 -14.59
CA ARG A 213 1.32 -8.32 -15.21
C ARG A 213 2.47 -8.79 -14.31
N THR A 214 2.52 -8.37 -13.04
CA THR A 214 3.61 -8.75 -12.12
C THR A 214 3.19 -9.87 -11.17
N GLY A 215 1.94 -9.84 -10.70
CA GLY A 215 1.37 -10.78 -9.75
C GLY A 215 1.37 -12.22 -10.25
N ARG A 216 1.00 -12.45 -11.52
CA ARG A 216 1.05 -13.80 -12.12
C ARG A 216 2.45 -14.41 -12.17
N LEU A 217 3.49 -13.56 -12.15
CA LEU A 217 4.90 -13.96 -12.17
C LEU A 217 5.53 -13.94 -10.77
N GLY A 218 4.77 -13.56 -9.74
CA GLY A 218 5.19 -13.61 -8.35
C GLY A 218 6.20 -12.53 -7.95
N PHE A 219 6.07 -11.32 -8.49
CA PHE A 219 6.87 -10.16 -8.09
C PHE A 219 6.03 -8.88 -8.04
N ALA A 220 6.53 -7.87 -7.34
CA ALA A 220 6.17 -6.48 -7.55
C ALA A 220 7.35 -5.81 -8.25
N ASP A 221 7.09 -4.96 -9.24
CA ASP A 221 8.16 -4.28 -9.99
C ASP A 221 8.85 -3.30 -9.05
N ASP A 222 10.15 -3.53 -8.80
CA ASP A 222 11.00 -2.69 -7.98
C ASP A 222 11.56 -1.56 -8.85
N ARG A 223 11.37 -0.34 -8.37
CA ARG A 223 11.52 0.88 -9.16
C ARG A 223 11.91 2.01 -8.23
N TRP A 224 12.29 3.12 -8.85
CA TRP A 224 12.45 4.39 -8.14
C TRP A 224 11.92 5.55 -8.97
N LEU A 225 11.74 6.68 -8.29
CA LEU A 225 11.15 7.89 -8.82
C LEU A 225 12.05 9.09 -8.55
N ASP A 226 12.29 9.91 -9.56
CA ASP A 226 12.92 11.23 -9.41
C ASP A 226 12.17 12.32 -10.20
N GLN A 227 12.82 13.46 -10.42
CA GLN A 227 12.27 14.56 -11.21
C GLN A 227 11.95 14.21 -12.66
N LYS A 228 12.65 13.24 -13.25
CA LYS A 228 12.43 12.78 -14.64
C LYS A 228 11.31 11.76 -14.74
N GLY A 229 10.88 11.18 -13.63
CA GLY A 229 9.76 10.26 -13.55
C GLY A 229 10.16 8.92 -12.94
N MET A 230 9.41 7.88 -13.27
CA MET A 230 9.68 6.52 -12.79
C MET A 230 10.73 5.83 -13.64
N HIS A 231 11.69 5.20 -12.99
CA HIS A 231 12.74 4.40 -13.60
C HIS A 231 12.59 2.95 -13.15
N GLY A 232 13.22 2.01 -13.85
CA GLY A 232 13.49 0.69 -13.26
C GLY A 232 14.93 0.66 -12.79
N ASP A 233 15.26 -0.23 -11.85
CA ASP A 233 16.63 -0.33 -11.31
C ASP A 233 17.61 -0.87 -12.37
N LEU A 234 17.07 -1.64 -13.34
CA LEU A 234 17.75 -2.00 -14.58
C LEU A 234 17.02 -1.41 -15.81
N PRO A 235 17.78 -1.01 -16.86
CA PRO A 235 17.21 -0.46 -18.09
C PRO A 235 16.36 -1.50 -18.84
N GLY A 236 15.17 -1.11 -19.27
CA GLY A 236 14.27 -1.90 -20.12
C GLY A 236 12.80 -1.89 -19.65
N ASP A 237 11.88 -2.01 -20.60
CA ASP A 237 10.47 -2.21 -20.32
C ASP A 237 10.17 -3.71 -20.16
N LEU A 238 9.82 -4.11 -18.94
CA LEU A 238 9.44 -5.51 -18.65
C LEU A 238 8.14 -5.92 -19.34
N MET A 239 7.35 -4.96 -19.81
CA MET A 239 5.96 -5.17 -20.21
C MET A 239 5.76 -4.62 -21.62
N ARG A 240 5.30 -5.48 -22.53
CA ARG A 240 4.94 -5.09 -23.91
C ARG A 240 3.54 -5.60 -24.27
N PRO A 241 2.73 -4.81 -24.99
CA PRO A 241 1.43 -5.30 -25.43
C PRO A 241 1.61 -6.51 -26.36
N ASN A 242 0.84 -7.57 -26.11
CA ASN A 242 0.76 -8.73 -26.98
C ASN A 242 -0.21 -8.42 -28.13
N SER A 243 0.28 -7.65 -29.10
CA SER A 243 -0.52 -7.08 -30.18
C SER A 243 0.27 -7.12 -31.48
N ARG A 244 -0.39 -7.50 -32.58
CA ARG A 244 0.22 -7.48 -33.91
C ARG A 244 0.42 -6.05 -34.40
N LEU A 245 -0.46 -5.12 -34.01
CA LEU A 245 -0.36 -3.71 -34.36
C LEU A 245 0.76 -2.99 -33.62
N ALA A 246 1.15 -3.46 -32.43
CA ALA A 246 2.30 -2.91 -31.69
C ALA A 246 3.64 -3.10 -32.41
N SER A 247 3.76 -4.15 -33.25
CA SER A 247 5.02 -4.57 -33.89
C SER A 247 5.53 -3.69 -35.04
N GLY A 248 4.98 -2.48 -35.25
CA GLY A 248 5.36 -1.66 -36.41
C GLY A 248 4.89 -0.22 -36.43
N GLN A 249 4.43 0.36 -35.31
CA GLN A 249 3.96 1.76 -35.28
C GLN A 249 4.51 2.51 -34.06
N THR A 250 4.89 3.77 -34.26
CA THR A 250 5.30 4.72 -33.21
C THR A 250 4.10 5.30 -32.45
N GLU A 251 2.87 5.02 -32.88
CA GLU A 251 1.64 5.49 -32.23
C GLU A 251 0.78 4.31 -31.75
N THR A 252 0.10 4.50 -30.61
CA THR A 252 -0.73 3.51 -29.90
C THR A 252 -2.11 3.26 -30.53
N VAL A 253 -2.34 3.72 -31.76
CA VAL A 253 -3.67 3.74 -32.38
C VAL A 253 -4.17 2.31 -32.67
N GLY A 254 -5.29 1.95 -32.03
CA GLY A 254 -6.02 0.72 -32.34
C GLY A 254 -5.52 -0.56 -31.65
N LEU A 255 -4.56 -0.46 -30.72
CA LEU A 255 -4.17 -1.60 -29.88
C LEU A 255 -5.39 -2.19 -29.17
N PHE A 256 -5.49 -3.51 -29.15
CA PHE A 256 -6.61 -4.26 -28.56
C PHE A 256 -7.99 -4.01 -29.20
N GLY A 257 -8.04 -3.32 -30.36
CA GLY A 257 -9.26 -3.07 -31.12
C GLY A 257 -9.65 -4.23 -32.06
N ASP A 258 -10.79 -4.10 -32.74
CA ASP A 258 -11.38 -5.15 -33.60
C ASP A 258 -10.47 -5.65 -34.73
N LYS A 259 -9.48 -4.86 -35.15
CA LYS A 259 -8.53 -5.19 -36.21
C LYS A 259 -7.22 -5.79 -35.68
N ASP A 260 -7.07 -5.87 -34.38
CA ASP A 260 -5.87 -6.35 -33.71
C ASP A 260 -6.03 -7.81 -33.27
N ALA A 261 -4.91 -8.46 -32.98
CA ALA A 261 -4.86 -9.84 -32.50
C ALA A 261 -3.54 -10.07 -31.75
N PRO A 262 -3.48 -11.08 -30.85
CA PRO A 262 -2.26 -11.43 -30.16
C PRO A 262 -1.20 -12.01 -31.11
N VAL A 263 0.07 -11.79 -30.75
CA VAL A 263 1.24 -12.41 -31.39
C VAL A 263 1.57 -13.74 -30.72
N TYR A 264 1.43 -13.83 -29.41
CA TYR A 264 1.78 -15.00 -28.60
C TYR A 264 0.57 -15.59 -27.87
N ASP A 265 0.56 -16.90 -27.65
CA ASP A 265 -0.45 -17.59 -26.84
C ASP A 265 -0.12 -17.55 -25.33
N GLY A 266 -0.96 -18.18 -24.51
CA GLY A 266 -0.76 -18.29 -23.06
C GLY A 266 0.51 -19.05 -22.64
N GLN A 267 1.15 -19.78 -23.55
CA GLN A 267 2.41 -20.49 -23.32
C GLN A 267 3.61 -19.71 -23.91
N GLY A 268 3.39 -18.50 -24.41
CA GLY A 268 4.43 -17.66 -25.02
C GLY A 268 4.86 -18.13 -26.41
N ARG A 269 4.09 -18.99 -27.08
CA ARG A 269 4.38 -19.46 -28.45
C ARG A 269 3.75 -18.53 -29.47
N ILE A 270 4.42 -18.36 -30.61
CA ILE A 270 3.88 -17.54 -31.69
C ILE A 270 2.57 -18.16 -32.21
N ILE A 271 1.54 -17.32 -32.31
CA ILE A 271 0.24 -17.67 -32.85
C ILE A 271 0.33 -17.74 -34.37
N GLY A 272 0.47 -18.95 -34.91
CA GLY A 272 0.44 -19.26 -36.34
C GLY A 272 -0.94 -19.63 -36.89
N LYS A 273 -0.94 -20.43 -37.96
CA LYS A 273 -2.13 -20.90 -38.71
C LYS A 273 -2.69 -22.24 -38.19
N GLU A 274 -2.12 -22.79 -37.13
CA GLU A 274 -2.59 -24.02 -36.50
C GLU A 274 -4.01 -23.90 -35.99
N PHE A 275 -4.71 -25.04 -35.95
CA PHE A 275 -6.06 -25.12 -35.39
C PHE A 275 -6.05 -24.67 -33.93
N ARG A 276 -7.00 -23.80 -33.57
CA ARG A 276 -7.29 -23.43 -32.17
C ARG A 276 -8.77 -23.58 -31.88
N PRO A 277 -9.14 -24.22 -30.77
CA PRO A 277 -10.53 -24.31 -30.37
C PRO A 277 -11.07 -22.94 -29.95
N ALA A 278 -12.36 -22.71 -30.19
CA ALA A 278 -13.08 -21.58 -29.61
C ALA A 278 -12.96 -21.61 -28.07
N GLY A 279 -12.80 -20.43 -27.47
CA GLY A 279 -12.49 -20.26 -26.05
C GLY A 279 -11.00 -20.24 -25.72
N SER A 280 -10.09 -20.41 -26.70
CA SER A 280 -8.65 -20.24 -26.45
C SER A 280 -8.35 -18.83 -25.93
N LEU A 281 -7.40 -18.73 -24.99
CA LEU A 281 -7.00 -17.48 -24.35
C LEU A 281 -5.55 -17.12 -24.69
N ALA A 282 -5.25 -15.83 -24.71
CA ALA A 282 -3.90 -15.31 -24.76
C ALA A 282 -3.78 -14.05 -23.88
N PRO A 283 -2.62 -13.80 -23.26
CA PRO A 283 -2.43 -12.65 -22.39
C PRO A 283 -2.47 -11.35 -23.21
N GLY A 284 -3.02 -10.27 -22.65
CA GLY A 284 -2.99 -8.96 -23.30
C GLY A 284 -1.59 -8.35 -23.34
N TRP A 285 -0.75 -8.69 -22.37
CA TRP A 285 0.62 -8.19 -22.24
C TRP A 285 1.61 -9.34 -22.09
N MET A 286 2.73 -9.25 -22.79
CA MET A 286 3.89 -10.07 -22.52
C MET A 286 4.72 -9.40 -21.43
N VAL A 287 5.10 -10.19 -20.42
CA VAL A 287 5.89 -9.70 -19.29
C VAL A 287 7.11 -10.58 -19.11
N GLU A 288 8.26 -9.93 -18.98
CA GLU A 288 9.52 -10.57 -18.66
C GLU A 288 9.77 -10.48 -17.15
N ARG A 289 10.22 -11.58 -16.54
CA ARG A 289 10.61 -11.56 -15.13
C ARG A 289 11.91 -10.76 -15.01
N PRO A 290 11.99 -9.77 -14.11
CA PRO A 290 13.23 -9.03 -13.93
C PRO A 290 14.34 -9.93 -13.36
N ILE A 291 15.58 -9.43 -13.46
CA ILE A 291 16.79 -10.00 -12.85
C ILE A 291 17.49 -8.91 -12.02
N GLY A 292 18.47 -9.30 -11.19
CA GLY A 292 19.18 -8.34 -10.33
C GLY A 292 18.27 -7.66 -9.31
N HIS A 293 18.61 -6.43 -8.92
CA HIS A 293 17.91 -5.68 -7.87
C HIS A 293 16.42 -5.45 -8.17
N ARG A 294 16.07 -5.23 -9.45
CA ARG A 294 14.67 -5.09 -9.89
C ARG A 294 13.77 -6.31 -9.60
N ALA A 295 14.34 -7.45 -9.23
CA ALA A 295 13.64 -8.68 -8.86
C ALA A 295 13.58 -8.95 -7.35
N ASP A 296 14.07 -8.02 -6.51
CA ASP A 296 14.20 -8.21 -5.07
C ASP A 296 12.84 -8.30 -4.36
N VAL A 297 11.82 -7.57 -4.85
CA VAL A 297 10.46 -7.62 -4.29
C VAL A 297 9.67 -8.80 -4.85
N ARG A 298 9.66 -9.89 -4.09
CA ARG A 298 8.82 -11.07 -4.38
C ARG A 298 7.40 -10.84 -3.90
N ALA A 299 6.43 -11.32 -4.67
CA ALA A 299 5.01 -11.20 -4.33
C ALA A 299 4.30 -12.54 -4.44
N THR A 300 3.40 -12.83 -3.50
CA THR A 300 2.39 -13.89 -3.62
C THR A 300 1.03 -13.24 -3.43
N ALA A 301 0.12 -13.45 -4.37
CA ALA A 301 -1.19 -12.80 -4.35
C ALA A 301 -2.32 -13.81 -4.58
N PHE A 302 -3.46 -13.56 -3.94
CA PHE A 302 -4.69 -14.30 -4.20
C PHE A 302 -5.90 -13.42 -3.91
N TRP A 303 -6.96 -13.63 -4.69
CA TRP A 303 -8.27 -13.05 -4.46
C TRP A 303 -9.22 -14.12 -3.92
N LYS A 304 -9.83 -13.88 -2.76
CA LYS A 304 -10.77 -14.82 -2.13
C LYS A 304 -11.77 -14.09 -1.24
N ASN A 305 -13.05 -14.46 -1.34
CA ASN A 305 -14.14 -13.88 -0.55
C ASN A 305 -14.17 -12.35 -0.67
N ASP A 306 -14.14 -11.83 -1.90
CA ASP A 306 -14.17 -10.40 -2.22
C ASP A 306 -13.01 -9.60 -1.64
N HIS A 307 -11.83 -10.21 -1.54
CA HIS A 307 -10.63 -9.53 -1.05
C HIS A 307 -9.40 -9.98 -1.81
N TRP A 308 -8.59 -9.00 -2.21
CA TRP A 308 -7.19 -9.24 -2.53
C TRP A 308 -6.39 -9.43 -1.25
N THR A 309 -5.46 -10.37 -1.27
CA THR A 309 -4.37 -10.49 -0.30
C THR A 309 -3.07 -10.62 -1.07
N VAL A 310 -2.14 -9.72 -0.80
CA VAL A 310 -0.80 -9.72 -1.39
C VAL A 310 0.24 -9.75 -0.28
N ILE A 311 1.13 -10.74 -0.34
CA ILE A 311 2.25 -10.91 0.57
C ILE A 311 3.53 -10.59 -0.19
N LEU A 312 4.25 -9.59 0.29
CA LEU A 312 5.54 -9.16 -0.23
C LEU A 312 6.67 -9.70 0.65
N ARG A 313 7.80 -10.01 0.02
CA ARG A 313 9.08 -10.28 0.67
C ARG A 313 10.18 -9.54 -0.08
N ARG A 314 11.05 -8.84 0.65
CA ARG A 314 12.22 -8.16 0.08
C ARG A 314 13.38 -8.18 1.10
N PRO A 315 14.64 -8.38 0.70
CA PRO A 315 15.78 -8.29 1.61
C PRO A 315 15.83 -6.95 2.37
N LEU A 316 16.27 -6.91 3.62
CA LEU A 316 16.40 -5.66 4.37
C LEU A 316 17.41 -4.70 3.72
N VAL A 317 18.48 -5.27 3.13
CA VAL A 317 19.56 -4.58 2.42
C VAL A 317 19.74 -5.26 1.06
N THR A 318 19.60 -4.50 -0.02
CA THR A 318 19.73 -5.00 -1.40
C THR A 318 21.05 -4.60 -2.06
N GLY A 319 21.62 -3.47 -1.63
CA GLY A 319 22.84 -2.90 -2.21
C GLY A 319 22.60 -2.00 -3.43
N ASP A 320 21.34 -1.80 -3.84
CA ASP A 320 21.00 -0.78 -4.85
C ASP A 320 20.98 0.62 -4.21
N PRO A 321 21.59 1.65 -4.84
CA PRO A 321 21.58 3.02 -4.31
C PRO A 321 20.21 3.72 -4.30
N HIS A 322 19.20 3.20 -5.04
CA HIS A 322 17.84 3.77 -5.08
C HIS A 322 16.81 2.93 -4.32
N ASP A 323 17.30 2.07 -3.44
CA ASP A 323 16.53 1.19 -2.61
C ASP A 323 16.61 1.65 -1.16
N VAL A 324 15.48 1.65 -0.46
CA VAL A 324 15.50 1.95 0.97
C VAL A 324 16.01 0.73 1.75
N GLU A 325 16.98 0.95 2.63
CA GLU A 325 17.40 -0.05 3.61
C GLU A 325 16.49 -0.03 4.83
N PHE A 326 16.02 -1.22 5.24
CA PHE A 326 15.16 -1.38 6.41
C PHE A 326 15.97 -1.85 7.60
N SER A 327 15.99 -1.07 8.68
CA SER A 327 16.78 -1.39 9.86
C SER A 327 16.04 -1.12 11.16
N PRO A 328 16.09 -2.04 12.15
CA PRO A 328 15.55 -1.79 13.49
C PRO A 328 16.34 -0.70 14.25
N ALA A 329 17.49 -0.26 13.75
CA ALA A 329 18.23 0.88 14.31
C ALA A 329 17.56 2.24 13.99
N LEU A 330 16.67 2.30 12.99
CA LEU A 330 15.93 3.50 12.61
C LEU A 330 14.68 3.64 13.50
N THR A 331 14.86 4.11 14.72
CA THR A 331 13.79 4.16 15.74
C THR A 331 12.63 5.08 15.38
N ASP A 332 12.89 6.11 14.57
CA ASP A 332 11.85 7.03 14.09
C ASP A 332 11.01 6.43 12.94
N GLY A 333 11.53 5.37 12.31
CA GLY A 333 10.89 4.66 11.21
C GLY A 333 11.21 5.19 9.83
N ILE A 334 10.61 4.53 8.85
CA ILE A 334 10.75 4.85 7.43
C ILE A 334 9.38 5.31 6.92
N ALA A 335 9.32 6.53 6.39
CA ALA A 335 8.08 7.08 5.86
C ALA A 335 7.70 6.39 4.54
N PHE A 336 6.42 6.10 4.39
CA PHE A 336 5.87 5.51 3.17
C PHE A 336 4.45 5.96 2.87
N GLY A 337 4.05 5.71 1.63
CA GLY A 337 2.71 5.96 1.12
C GLY A 337 2.20 4.76 0.34
N LEU A 338 0.88 4.59 0.35
CA LEU A 338 0.20 3.49 -0.33
C LEU A 338 -0.81 4.05 -1.32
N SER A 339 -0.80 3.51 -2.54
CA SER A 339 -1.87 3.69 -3.52
C SER A 339 -2.46 2.37 -3.96
N VAL A 340 -3.75 2.34 -4.29
CA VAL A 340 -4.45 1.15 -4.82
C VAL A 340 -5.13 1.50 -6.13
N MET A 341 -4.97 0.64 -7.12
CA MET A 341 -5.63 0.68 -8.43
C MET A 341 -6.68 -0.42 -8.46
N ASP A 342 -7.88 -0.07 -8.90
CA ASP A 342 -9.05 -0.94 -9.01
C ASP A 342 -9.53 -0.85 -10.46
N ASN A 343 -9.21 -1.88 -11.25
CA ASN A 343 -9.43 -1.94 -12.70
C ASN A 343 -9.09 -0.63 -13.47
N THR A 344 -7.90 -0.05 -13.26
CA THR A 344 -7.50 1.20 -13.90
C THR A 344 -5.99 1.34 -14.09
N LEU A 345 -5.59 2.18 -15.05
CA LEU A 345 -4.19 2.59 -15.25
C LEU A 345 -3.95 4.06 -14.95
N ASP A 346 -5.02 4.85 -14.85
CA ASP A 346 -4.95 6.31 -14.89
C ASP A 346 -5.29 6.94 -13.53
N GLU A 347 -5.99 6.20 -12.68
CA GLU A 347 -6.48 6.67 -11.38
C GLU A 347 -6.05 5.71 -10.26
N HIS A 348 -5.99 6.20 -9.03
CA HIS A 348 -5.71 5.36 -7.88
C HIS A 348 -6.28 6.00 -6.61
N TYR A 349 -6.60 5.15 -5.64
CA TYR A 349 -6.74 5.58 -4.25
C TYR A 349 -5.35 5.84 -3.68
N ALA A 350 -5.19 6.86 -2.85
CA ALA A 350 -3.91 7.18 -2.20
C ALA A 350 -4.09 7.48 -0.70
N SER A 351 -3.10 7.13 0.12
CA SER A 351 -3.00 7.59 1.50
C SER A 351 -2.82 9.12 1.52
N ARG A 352 -3.43 9.81 2.49
CA ARG A 352 -3.37 11.29 2.57
C ARG A 352 -2.21 11.83 3.40
N GLY A 353 -1.60 10.99 4.22
CA GLY A 353 -0.46 11.34 5.07
C GLY A 353 0.61 10.26 5.00
N SER A 354 1.75 10.56 5.61
CA SER A 354 2.82 9.59 5.79
C SER A 354 2.41 8.52 6.78
N GLU A 355 2.54 7.29 6.32
CA GLU A 355 2.62 6.12 7.17
C GLU A 355 4.09 5.89 7.53
N TRP A 356 4.37 5.24 8.66
CA TRP A 356 5.73 5.00 9.14
C TRP A 356 5.90 3.52 9.46
N LEU A 357 6.85 2.88 8.79
CA LEU A 357 7.25 1.51 9.12
C LEU A 357 8.28 1.55 10.25
N ILE A 358 8.00 0.84 11.34
CA ILE A 358 8.87 0.70 12.50
C ILE A 358 9.24 -0.77 12.67
N LEU A 359 10.52 -1.10 12.52
CA LEU A 359 11.03 -2.43 12.85
C LEU A 359 11.29 -2.46 14.36
N LEU A 360 10.45 -3.19 15.11
CA LEU A 360 10.64 -3.32 16.55
C LEU A 360 11.88 -4.17 16.83
N PRO A 361 12.76 -3.79 17.77
CA PRO A 361 13.92 -4.59 18.10
C PRO A 361 13.51 -6.01 18.55
N PRO A 362 14.33 -7.04 18.28
CA PRO A 362 14.05 -8.40 18.72
C PRO A 362 13.79 -8.44 20.23
N SER A 363 12.85 -9.27 20.67
CA SER A 363 12.57 -9.39 22.10
C SER A 363 13.80 -9.93 22.85
N ALA A 364 13.98 -9.54 24.12
CA ALA A 364 15.10 -10.03 24.94
C ALA A 364 15.10 -11.57 25.11
N ALA A 365 13.94 -12.22 24.94
CA ALA A 365 13.83 -13.68 24.94
C ALA A 365 14.38 -14.33 23.65
N GLU A 366 14.40 -13.61 22.52
CA GLU A 366 14.97 -14.07 21.25
C GLU A 366 16.46 -13.76 21.15
N ALA A 367 16.93 -12.64 21.73
CA ALA A 367 18.34 -12.26 21.75
C ALA A 367 19.25 -13.18 22.60
N GLY A 368 18.65 -14.04 23.43
CA GLY A 368 19.35 -14.88 24.40
C GLY A 368 19.73 -16.29 23.93
N ASN A 369 19.52 -16.63 22.65
CA ASN A 369 19.86 -17.96 22.13
C ASN A 369 20.93 -17.87 21.02
N PRO A 370 22.20 -17.55 21.37
CA PRO A 370 23.31 -17.78 20.46
C PRO A 370 23.53 -19.30 20.33
N GLU A 371 23.50 -19.80 19.10
CA GLU A 371 24.07 -21.13 18.78
C GLU A 371 25.57 -21.20 19.06
#